data_AF-A0A543C226-F1
#
_entry.id   AF-A0A543C226-F1
#
_cell.length_a   1.000
_cell.length_b   1.000
_cell.length_c   1.000
_cell.angle_alpha   90.00
_cell.angle_beta   90.00
_cell.angle_gamma   90.00
#
_symmetry.space_group_name_H-M   'P 1'
#
loop_
_entity.id
_entity.type
_entity.pdbx_description
1 polymer ?
#
loop_
_entity_poly.entity_id
_entity_poly.type
_entity_poly.pdbx_seq_one_letter_code
_entity_poly.pdbx_strand_id
1 'polypeptide(L)'
;MTSTLDLTATEGAPADPPPPARRTALAIMAGFLALALVAAVFGGGVLHRPAGTTDGDWTGETVEVVIPLAEGGGTDTWGRFVGQGLTRTIPGAPGFAPVNDAGGEGIVGTNRFVAGADADGTQVLVSTATTVVPWILDRSEVAYDFAELTPVLANGTGAVVYGRTAAGISEAADLVGRDTPLTFGGISATGLDLTTLVAFDLIGADIEAIFGFEGRGPVNLAVQRGEIDLDYQTTSAWGPAVAPMVADGSAVPLMALGQLDADGRVVRDPNFPDVPTVAEVYEQLHGTAPEGEVYEAYRGLLGATYTYQKAMWVPADTPAEAVATLRTSADRLGTDPTFQTEADKVLGGYPLVADADLDGRVRAAYTVDDDARAYVIALLRDRYGVELD
;
A
#
# COMPACT_ATOMS: atom_id res chain seq x y z
N MET A 1 -63.21 49.18 59.26
CA MET A 1 -64.01 47.95 59.05
C MET A 1 -63.02 46.82 58.82
N THR A 2 -62.73 46.01 59.85
CA THR A 2 -63.24 44.62 60.01
C THR A 2 -62.85 43.72 58.82
N SER A 3 -62.28 42.53 58.94
CA SER A 3 -62.11 41.60 60.05
C SER A 3 -61.06 40.55 59.67
N THR A 4 -60.29 40.08 60.64
CA THR A 4 -59.58 38.78 60.64
C THR A 4 -60.57 37.62 60.61
N LEU A 5 -60.20 36.51 59.95
CA LEU A 5 -60.22 35.17 60.57
C LEU A 5 -59.46 34.13 59.72
N ASP A 6 -58.82 33.27 60.50
CA ASP A 6 -57.88 32.18 60.26
C ASP A 6 -58.61 30.90 59.79
N LEU A 7 -57.90 29.99 59.13
CA LEU A 7 -58.22 28.54 59.12
C LEU A 7 -57.01 27.74 58.60
N THR A 8 -56.24 27.25 59.56
CA THR A 8 -55.26 26.17 59.48
C THR A 8 -55.87 24.84 59.06
N ALA A 9 -55.20 24.09 58.19
CA ALA A 9 -55.26 22.62 58.17
C ALA A 9 -53.93 22.06 57.66
N THR A 10 -53.10 21.60 58.60
CA THR A 10 -51.88 20.81 58.36
C THR A 10 -52.27 19.34 58.26
N GLU A 11 -52.11 18.74 57.08
CA GLU A 11 -52.17 17.29 56.89
C GLU A 11 -50.76 16.73 57.10
N GLY A 12 -50.58 15.93 58.16
CA GLY A 12 -49.28 15.33 58.51
C GLY A 12 -48.86 14.26 57.52
N ALA A 13 -47.60 14.30 57.10
CA ALA A 13 -47.00 13.26 56.25
C ALA A 13 -47.03 11.87 56.94
N PRO A 14 -47.26 10.78 56.18
CA PRO A 14 -47.25 9.43 56.75
C PRO A 14 -45.86 9.07 57.29
N ALA A 15 -45.84 8.43 58.46
CA ALA A 15 -44.60 7.99 59.10
C ALA A 15 -43.89 6.91 58.28
N ASP A 16 -42.56 7.01 58.19
CA ASP A 16 -41.72 6.03 57.49
C ASP A 16 -41.90 4.62 58.09
N PRO A 17 -41.92 3.58 57.24
CA PRO A 17 -42.00 2.21 57.73
C PRO A 17 -40.75 1.84 58.55
N PRO A 18 -40.91 1.01 59.60
CA PRO A 18 -39.79 0.63 60.45
C PRO A 18 -38.73 -0.16 59.65
N PRO A 19 -37.44 0.02 59.98
CA PRO A 19 -36.36 -0.67 59.27
C PRO A 19 -36.52 -2.19 59.39
N PRO A 20 -36.18 -2.95 58.34
CA PRO A 20 -36.33 -4.40 58.34
C PRO A 20 -35.46 -5.03 59.43
N ALA A 21 -35.95 -6.12 60.02
CA ALA A 21 -35.21 -6.88 61.03
C ALA A 21 -33.83 -7.30 60.47
N ARG A 22 -32.80 -7.26 61.32
CA ARG A 22 -31.39 -7.51 60.95
C ARG A 22 -31.16 -8.80 60.16
N ARG A 23 -31.98 -9.83 60.40
CA ARG A 23 -31.98 -11.11 59.67
C ARG A 23 -32.50 -10.98 58.23
N THR A 24 -33.53 -10.19 58.02
CA THR A 24 -34.11 -9.90 56.70
C THR A 24 -33.17 -9.03 55.87
N ALA A 25 -32.53 -8.02 56.50
CA ALA A 25 -31.50 -7.21 55.85
C ALA A 25 -30.29 -8.05 55.43
N LEU A 26 -29.82 -8.98 56.28
CA LEU A 26 -28.72 -9.90 55.96
C LEU A 26 -29.09 -10.91 54.85
N ALA A 27 -30.33 -11.42 54.84
CA ALA A 27 -30.79 -12.32 53.79
C ALA A 27 -30.92 -11.62 52.42
N ILE A 28 -31.40 -10.37 52.39
CA ILE A 28 -31.46 -9.54 51.19
C ILE A 28 -30.04 -9.26 50.68
N MET A 29 -29.12 -8.89 51.57
CA MET A 29 -27.71 -8.66 51.21
C MET A 29 -27.04 -9.91 50.65
N ALA A 30 -27.26 -11.07 51.28
CA ALA A 30 -26.73 -12.35 50.81
C ALA A 30 -27.32 -12.75 49.45
N GLY A 31 -28.60 -12.45 49.20
CA GLY A 31 -29.24 -12.65 47.90
C GLY A 31 -28.63 -11.79 46.79
N PHE A 32 -28.39 -10.50 47.05
CA PHE A 32 -27.71 -9.61 46.11
C PHE A 32 -26.24 -9.99 45.88
N LEU A 33 -25.53 -10.44 46.92
CA LEU A 33 -24.15 -10.90 46.80
C LEU A 33 -24.05 -12.18 45.97
N ALA A 34 -24.98 -13.14 46.16
CA ALA A 34 -25.05 -14.36 45.38
C ALA A 34 -25.41 -14.08 43.90
N LEU A 35 -26.32 -13.14 43.64
CA LEU A 35 -26.70 -12.74 42.28
C LEU A 35 -25.55 -12.01 41.56
N ALA A 36 -24.80 -11.15 42.28
CA ALA A 36 -23.60 -10.50 41.75
C ALA A 36 -22.47 -11.50 41.45
N LEU A 37 -22.31 -12.53 42.29
CA LEU A 37 -21.34 -13.60 42.04
C LEU A 37 -21.71 -14.46 40.82
N VAL A 38 -23.00 -14.79 40.65
CA VAL A 38 -23.48 -15.53 39.47
C VAL A 38 -23.35 -14.68 38.19
N ALA A 39 -23.63 -13.37 38.25
CA ALA A 39 -23.42 -12.46 37.12
C ALA A 39 -21.93 -12.28 36.77
N ALA A 40 -21.03 -12.28 37.76
CA ALA A 40 -19.59 -12.22 37.52
C ALA A 40 -19.00 -13.53 36.98
N VAL A 41 -19.52 -14.69 37.42
CA VAL A 41 -19.03 -16.01 37.00
C VAL A 41 -19.63 -16.46 35.65
N PHE A 42 -20.87 -16.07 35.32
CA PHE A 42 -21.53 -16.43 34.05
C PHE A 42 -21.66 -15.30 33.03
N GLY A 43 -21.58 -14.02 33.45
CA GLY A 43 -21.76 -12.87 32.54
C GLY A 43 -20.51 -12.48 31.76
N GLY A 44 -19.30 -12.80 32.26
CA GLY A 44 -18.04 -12.44 31.61
C GLY A 44 -17.78 -13.16 30.28
N GLY A 45 -18.16 -14.44 30.17
CA GLY A 45 -17.85 -15.27 29.00
C GLY A 45 -18.84 -15.18 27.84
N VAL A 46 -20.04 -14.62 28.05
CA VAL A 46 -21.08 -14.54 27.00
C VAL A 46 -21.14 -13.16 26.35
N LEU A 47 -20.59 -12.12 27.00
CA LEU A 47 -20.60 -10.73 26.50
C LEU A 47 -19.27 -10.28 25.91
N HIS A 48 -18.20 -11.05 26.07
CA HIS A 48 -16.94 -10.86 25.36
C HIS A 48 -16.71 -12.13 24.52
N ARG A 49 -17.40 -12.22 23.39
CA ARG A 49 -16.90 -13.08 22.32
C ARG A 49 -15.52 -12.50 21.98
N PRO A 50 -14.41 -13.24 22.13
CA PRO A 50 -13.14 -12.75 21.63
C PRO A 50 -13.36 -12.38 20.16
N ALA A 51 -13.01 -11.14 19.80
CA ALA A 51 -12.92 -10.74 18.41
C ALA A 51 -12.08 -11.81 17.70
N GLY A 52 -12.61 -12.36 16.62
CA GLY A 52 -11.97 -13.52 16.02
C GLY A 52 -12.73 -14.01 14.83
N THR A 53 -12.14 -13.83 13.66
CA THR A 53 -12.68 -14.31 12.38
C THR A 53 -12.30 -15.76 12.10
N THR A 54 -11.82 -16.48 13.13
CA THR A 54 -11.36 -17.87 13.06
C THR A 54 -12.42 -18.86 12.59
N ASP A 55 -13.70 -18.52 12.65
CA ASP A 55 -14.83 -19.29 12.13
C ASP A 55 -15.46 -18.67 10.87
N GLY A 56 -14.75 -17.74 10.22
CA GLY A 56 -15.19 -17.05 9.02
C GLY A 56 -16.30 -16.03 9.24
N ASP A 57 -16.72 -15.78 10.49
CA ASP A 57 -17.71 -14.77 10.83
C ASP A 57 -17.06 -13.43 11.16
N TRP A 58 -17.48 -12.39 10.44
CA TRP A 58 -17.01 -11.01 10.61
C TRP A 58 -18.11 -10.09 11.15
N THR A 59 -19.24 -10.66 11.59
CA THR A 59 -20.37 -9.90 12.11
C THR A 59 -19.98 -9.17 13.40
N GLY A 60 -20.03 -7.84 13.36
CA GLY A 60 -19.67 -6.98 14.49
C GLY A 60 -18.18 -6.70 14.62
N GLU A 61 -17.35 -7.27 13.74
CA GLU A 61 -15.91 -7.00 13.68
C GLU A 61 -15.64 -5.65 12.98
N THR A 62 -14.38 -5.18 13.08
CA THR A 62 -13.89 -4.01 12.35
C THR A 62 -12.55 -4.34 11.72
N VAL A 63 -12.41 -4.10 10.42
CA VAL A 63 -11.13 -4.25 9.71
C VAL A 63 -10.35 -2.94 9.89
N GLU A 64 -9.22 -3.03 10.57
CA GLU A 64 -8.21 -1.99 10.61
C GLU A 64 -7.29 -2.10 9.39
N VAL A 65 -7.29 -1.07 8.55
CA VAL A 65 -6.40 -0.98 7.39
C VAL A 65 -5.27 -0.01 7.74
N VAL A 66 -4.11 -0.57 8.06
CA VAL A 66 -2.90 0.16 8.43
C VAL A 66 -2.21 0.67 7.18
N ILE A 67 -2.12 1.99 7.06
CA ILE A 67 -1.49 2.71 5.96
C ILE A 67 -0.19 3.31 6.51
N PRO A 68 1.00 2.83 6.11
CA PRO A 68 2.27 3.24 6.73
C PRO A 68 2.74 4.63 6.28
N LEU A 69 1.85 5.47 5.76
CA LEU A 69 2.15 6.80 5.24
C LEU A 69 1.14 7.82 5.77
N ALA A 70 1.50 9.10 5.69
CA ALA A 70 0.64 10.20 6.12
C ALA A 70 -0.64 10.28 5.29
N GLU A 71 -1.68 10.88 5.89
CA GLU A 71 -2.98 11.11 5.25
C GLU A 71 -2.87 12.01 4.01
N GLY A 72 -3.76 11.81 3.04
CA GLY A 72 -3.90 12.67 1.85
C GLY A 72 -2.98 12.32 0.68
N GLY A 73 -2.03 11.40 0.86
CA GLY A 73 -1.18 10.88 -0.22
C GLY A 73 -1.88 9.87 -1.14
N GLY A 74 -1.21 9.47 -2.22
CA GLY A 74 -1.72 8.49 -3.17
C GLY A 74 -1.90 7.07 -2.60
N THR A 75 -1.07 6.68 -1.63
CA THR A 75 -1.23 5.41 -0.90
C THR A 75 -2.40 5.48 0.08
N ASP A 76 -2.59 6.60 0.77
CA ASP A 76 -3.72 6.81 1.67
C ASP A 76 -5.06 6.80 0.91
N THR A 77 -5.13 7.54 -0.20
CA THR A 77 -6.31 7.57 -1.08
C THR A 77 -6.64 6.17 -1.58
N TRP A 78 -5.63 5.42 -2.02
CA TRP A 78 -5.80 4.04 -2.49
C TRP A 78 -6.27 3.10 -1.36
N GLY A 79 -5.60 3.14 -0.20
CA GLY A 79 -5.90 2.27 0.94
C GLY A 79 -7.32 2.47 1.46
N ARG A 80 -7.77 3.74 1.51
CA ARG A 80 -9.15 4.07 1.88
C ARG A 80 -10.18 3.61 0.87
N PHE A 81 -9.93 3.84 -0.42
CA PHE A 81 -10.83 3.44 -1.49
C PHE A 81 -10.99 1.91 -1.57
N VAL A 82 -9.87 1.19 -1.63
CA VAL A 82 -9.87 -0.28 -1.70
C VAL A 82 -10.36 -0.89 -0.39
N GLY A 83 -9.91 -0.38 0.76
CA GLY A 83 -10.31 -0.89 2.08
C GLY A 83 -11.81 -0.76 2.33
N GLN A 84 -12.39 0.41 2.05
CA GLN A 84 -13.84 0.62 2.15
C GLN A 84 -14.63 -0.24 1.14
N GLY A 85 -14.07 -0.51 -0.04
CA GLY A 85 -14.64 -1.47 -0.99
C GLY A 85 -14.64 -2.88 -0.40
N LEU A 86 -13.48 -3.32 0.09
CA LEU A 86 -13.25 -4.66 0.61
C LEU A 86 -14.17 -4.98 1.77
N THR A 87 -14.25 -4.12 2.79
CA THR A 87 -15.10 -4.37 3.97
C THR A 87 -16.57 -4.54 3.63
N ARG A 88 -17.09 -3.86 2.61
CA ARG A 88 -18.47 -4.05 2.12
C ARG A 88 -18.72 -5.41 1.46
N THR A 89 -17.66 -6.03 0.93
CA THR A 89 -17.74 -7.35 0.27
C THR A 89 -17.43 -8.52 1.20
N ILE A 90 -16.88 -8.25 2.38
CA ILE A 90 -16.68 -9.25 3.44
C ILE A 90 -18.06 -9.64 4.01
N PRO A 91 -18.35 -10.96 4.18
CA PRO A 91 -19.58 -11.40 4.85
C PRO A 91 -19.76 -10.72 6.21
N GLY A 92 -20.98 -10.34 6.59
CA GLY A 92 -21.20 -9.59 7.83
C GLY A 92 -20.89 -8.08 7.74
N ALA A 93 -20.26 -7.62 6.65
CA ALA A 93 -19.94 -6.22 6.37
C ALA A 93 -19.31 -5.51 7.58
N PRO A 94 -18.12 -5.95 8.04
CA PRO A 94 -17.45 -5.38 9.20
C PRO A 94 -17.21 -3.88 9.06
N GLY A 95 -16.97 -3.23 10.20
CA GLY A 95 -16.52 -1.84 10.23
C GLY A 95 -15.24 -1.65 9.43
N PHE A 96 -15.01 -0.41 8.97
CA PHE A 96 -13.78 -0.02 8.29
C PHE A 96 -13.08 1.06 9.09
N ALA A 97 -11.83 0.81 9.48
CA ALA A 97 -10.99 1.74 10.22
C ALA A 97 -9.66 1.96 9.47
N PRO A 98 -9.50 3.03 8.69
CA PRO A 98 -8.19 3.40 8.15
C PRO A 98 -7.32 3.99 9.26
N VAL A 99 -6.09 3.49 9.39
CA VAL A 99 -5.12 3.94 10.39
C VAL A 99 -3.83 4.33 9.70
N ASN A 100 -3.50 5.62 9.70
CA ASN A 100 -2.24 6.11 9.17
C ASN A 100 -1.14 6.04 10.24
N ASP A 101 -0.14 5.21 10.01
CA ASP A 101 1.03 5.05 10.89
C ASP A 101 2.31 5.44 10.15
N ALA A 102 2.52 6.74 10.00
CA ALA A 102 3.59 7.28 9.19
C ALA A 102 4.94 7.33 9.92
N GLY A 103 6.03 7.20 9.16
CA GLY A 103 7.39 7.48 9.63
C GLY A 103 8.46 6.70 8.87
N GLY A 104 9.61 7.34 8.61
CA GLY A 104 10.77 6.71 7.97
C GLY A 104 10.42 6.00 6.66
N GLU A 105 9.80 6.70 5.71
CA GLU A 105 9.39 6.15 4.40
C GLU A 105 8.34 5.01 4.47
N GLY A 106 7.77 4.80 5.65
CA GLY A 106 6.79 3.76 5.97
C GLY A 106 7.37 2.62 6.79
N ILE A 107 8.70 2.57 6.95
CA ILE A 107 9.40 1.54 7.73
C ILE A 107 8.85 1.47 9.17
N VAL A 108 8.60 2.63 9.81
CA VAL A 108 8.17 2.67 11.21
C VAL A 108 6.80 2.03 11.41
N GLY A 109 5.82 2.39 10.57
CA GLY A 109 4.46 1.84 10.65
C GLY A 109 4.43 0.37 10.27
N THR A 110 5.16 -0.02 9.23
CA THR A 110 5.26 -1.43 8.82
C THR A 110 5.93 -2.29 9.88
N ASN A 111 7.02 -1.82 10.51
CA ASN A 111 7.66 -2.51 11.64
C ASN A 111 6.68 -2.69 12.82
N ARG A 112 5.88 -1.66 13.14
CA ARG A 112 4.89 -1.74 14.23
C ARG A 112 3.79 -2.75 13.92
N PHE A 113 3.31 -2.77 12.68
CA PHE A 113 2.33 -3.74 12.22
C PHE A 113 2.85 -5.17 12.41
N VAL A 114 4.01 -5.51 11.86
CA VAL A 114 4.53 -6.90 11.98
C VAL A 114 4.86 -7.30 13.41
N ALA A 115 5.18 -6.34 14.30
CA ALA A 115 5.51 -6.61 15.69
C ALA A 115 4.29 -6.85 16.59
N GLY A 116 3.09 -6.41 16.20
CA GLY A 116 1.94 -6.37 17.11
C GLY A 116 0.57 -6.54 16.49
N ALA A 117 0.46 -6.77 15.18
CA ALA A 117 -0.81 -7.00 14.53
C ALA A 117 -1.45 -8.31 15.00
N ASP A 118 -2.76 -8.27 15.21
CA ASP A 118 -3.53 -9.47 15.48
C ASP A 118 -3.62 -10.32 14.20
N ALA A 119 -3.24 -11.59 14.32
CA ALA A 119 -3.32 -12.58 13.25
C ALA A 119 -4.74 -13.14 13.07
N ASP A 120 -5.79 -12.40 13.42
CA ASP A 120 -7.17 -12.86 13.29
C ASP A 120 -7.84 -12.36 12.01
N GLY A 121 -7.07 -11.76 11.09
CA GLY A 121 -7.53 -11.19 9.83
C GLY A 121 -8.07 -9.76 9.95
N THR A 122 -8.37 -9.26 11.14
CA THR A 122 -8.97 -7.92 11.30
C THR A 122 -7.97 -6.78 11.11
N GLN A 123 -6.66 -7.05 11.12
CA GLN A 123 -5.63 -6.06 10.81
C GLN A 123 -4.98 -6.35 9.46
N VAL A 124 -4.97 -5.35 8.59
CA VAL A 124 -4.47 -5.45 7.22
C VAL A 124 -3.48 -4.31 6.95
N LEU A 125 -2.27 -4.64 6.52
CA LEU A 125 -1.24 -3.68 6.14
C LEU A 125 -1.34 -3.32 4.66
N VAL A 126 -1.22 -2.04 4.34
CA VAL A 126 -0.99 -1.55 2.98
C VAL A 126 0.50 -1.44 2.69
N SER A 127 0.98 -2.07 1.61
CA SER A 127 2.33 -1.84 1.08
C SER A 127 2.35 -0.79 -0.03
N THR A 128 3.55 -0.28 -0.28
CA THR A 128 3.87 0.66 -1.36
C THR A 128 5.35 0.47 -1.75
N ALA A 129 5.81 1.05 -2.86
CA ALA A 129 7.21 0.98 -3.23
C ALA A 129 8.17 1.47 -2.12
N THR A 130 7.78 2.49 -1.34
CA THR A 130 8.61 3.02 -0.25
C THR A 130 8.73 2.11 0.97
N THR A 131 7.88 1.07 1.10
CA THR A 131 8.06 -0.01 2.07
C THR A 131 8.75 -1.22 1.44
N VAL A 132 8.60 -1.43 0.13
CA VAL A 132 9.16 -2.60 -0.55
C VAL A 132 10.65 -2.42 -0.85
N VAL A 133 11.07 -1.24 -1.32
CA VAL A 133 12.47 -1.00 -1.71
C VAL A 133 13.43 -1.09 -0.51
N PRO A 134 13.16 -0.49 0.67
CA PRO A 134 14.01 -0.68 1.84
C PRO A 134 14.21 -2.15 2.24
N TRP A 135 13.16 -2.97 2.11
CA TRP A 135 13.22 -4.41 2.38
C TRP A 135 14.06 -5.16 1.35
N ILE A 136 13.90 -4.86 0.05
CA ILE A 136 14.76 -5.41 -1.01
C ILE A 136 16.24 -5.09 -0.75
N LEU A 137 16.51 -3.89 -0.26
CA LEU A 137 17.86 -3.40 0.02
C LEU A 137 18.45 -3.89 1.35
N ASP A 138 17.74 -4.73 2.09
CA ASP A 138 18.17 -5.26 3.41
C ASP A 138 18.53 -4.18 4.43
N ARG A 139 17.82 -3.06 4.41
CA ARG A 139 18.14 -1.94 5.29
C ARG A 139 18.02 -2.33 6.76
N SER A 140 19.01 -1.95 7.57
CA SER A 140 19.09 -2.34 8.98
C SER A 140 17.91 -1.86 9.84
N GLU A 141 17.17 -0.83 9.40
CA GLU A 141 15.96 -0.35 10.08
C GLU A 141 14.71 -1.18 9.77
N VAL A 142 14.75 -2.06 8.77
CA VAL A 142 13.64 -2.91 8.34
C VAL A 142 13.57 -4.17 9.19
N ALA A 143 12.47 -4.32 9.94
CA ALA A 143 12.19 -5.49 10.77
C ALA A 143 11.03 -6.36 10.23
N TYR A 144 10.41 -5.95 9.12
CA TYR A 144 9.39 -6.71 8.43
C TYR A 144 10.00 -7.55 7.32
N ASP A 145 9.37 -8.69 7.07
CA ASP A 145 9.64 -9.54 5.91
C ASP A 145 8.32 -9.80 5.18
N PHE A 146 8.25 -9.43 3.91
CA PHE A 146 7.06 -9.72 3.08
C PHE A 146 6.88 -11.22 2.83
N ALA A 147 7.91 -12.05 3.03
CA ALA A 147 7.80 -13.50 3.02
C ALA A 147 7.01 -14.05 4.23
N GLU A 148 6.99 -13.30 5.35
CA GLU A 148 6.26 -13.62 6.59
C GLU A 148 4.88 -12.94 6.64
N LEU A 149 4.42 -12.43 5.49
CA LEU A 149 3.10 -11.86 5.29
C LEU A 149 2.36 -12.61 4.18
N THR A 150 1.03 -12.60 4.24
CA THR A 150 0.17 -13.19 3.22
C THR A 150 -0.55 -12.08 2.44
N PRO A 151 -0.38 -12.00 1.10
CA PRO A 151 -1.08 -11.02 0.29
C PRO A 151 -2.56 -11.38 0.14
N VAL A 152 -3.43 -10.41 0.40
CA VAL A 152 -4.89 -10.48 0.22
C VAL A 152 -5.28 -10.01 -1.18
N LEU A 153 -4.69 -8.90 -1.61
CA LEU A 153 -4.91 -8.30 -2.92
C LEU A 153 -3.69 -7.48 -3.33
N ALA A 154 -3.54 -7.23 -4.62
CA ALA A 154 -2.53 -6.34 -5.15
C ALA A 154 -3.10 -5.49 -6.29
N ASN A 155 -2.49 -4.33 -6.51
CA ASN A 155 -2.78 -3.45 -7.62
C ASN A 155 -1.46 -2.89 -8.14
N GLY A 156 -1.32 -2.95 -9.46
CA GLY A 156 -0.16 -2.45 -10.16
C GLY A 156 -0.19 -0.95 -10.40
N THR A 157 0.93 -0.44 -10.87
CA THR A 157 1.04 0.84 -11.56
C THR A 157 2.08 0.71 -12.66
N GLY A 158 2.15 1.68 -13.56
CA GLY A 158 3.17 1.75 -14.60
C GLY A 158 3.93 3.06 -14.52
N ALA A 159 4.99 3.14 -15.30
CA ALA A 159 5.70 4.38 -15.55
C ALA A 159 6.26 4.38 -16.97
N VAL A 160 6.37 5.58 -17.52
CA VAL A 160 7.02 5.83 -18.81
C VAL A 160 8.11 6.86 -18.61
N VAL A 161 9.32 6.49 -19.03
CA VAL A 161 10.45 7.40 -19.14
C VAL A 161 10.27 8.24 -20.39
N TYR A 162 10.44 9.54 -20.27
CA TYR A 162 10.38 10.47 -21.38
C TYR A 162 11.57 11.44 -21.34
N GLY A 163 11.92 11.97 -22.50
CA GLY A 163 13.01 12.93 -22.64
C GLY A 163 12.58 14.21 -23.32
N ARG A 164 13.25 15.31 -22.97
CA ARG A 164 13.09 16.61 -23.60
C ARG A 164 13.71 16.63 -24.99
N THR A 165 12.95 16.99 -26.03
CA THR A 165 13.46 16.99 -27.41
C THR A 165 14.62 17.96 -27.62
N ALA A 166 14.58 19.11 -26.95
CA ALA A 166 15.64 20.10 -27.00
C ALA A 166 16.96 19.65 -26.30
N ALA A 167 17.01 18.46 -25.68
CA ALA A 167 18.25 17.80 -25.24
C ALA A 167 18.91 16.96 -26.37
N GLY A 168 18.32 16.98 -27.57
CA GLY A 168 18.73 16.11 -28.67
C GLY A 168 18.22 14.68 -28.51
N ILE A 169 17.03 14.52 -27.89
CA ILE A 169 16.39 13.22 -27.69
C ILE A 169 15.21 13.12 -28.66
N SER A 170 15.19 12.07 -29.47
CA SER A 170 14.14 11.76 -30.42
C SER A 170 13.68 10.31 -30.34
N GLU A 171 14.51 9.41 -29.81
CA GLU A 171 14.22 8.01 -29.61
C GLU A 171 15.09 7.43 -28.47
N ALA A 172 14.79 6.20 -28.03
CA ALA A 172 15.54 5.56 -26.95
C ALA A 172 17.02 5.30 -27.30
N ALA A 173 17.37 5.21 -28.60
CA ALA A 173 18.76 5.09 -29.05
C ALA A 173 19.61 6.33 -28.75
N ASP A 174 18.98 7.49 -28.53
CA ASP A 174 19.70 8.71 -28.16
C ASP A 174 20.19 8.71 -26.69
N LEU A 175 19.83 7.68 -25.91
CA LEU A 175 20.24 7.54 -24.50
C LEU A 175 21.67 6.99 -24.33
N VAL A 176 22.25 6.39 -25.37
CA VAL A 176 23.54 5.69 -25.32
C VAL A 176 24.56 6.32 -26.26
N GLY A 177 25.86 6.07 -25.99
CA GLY A 177 26.95 6.53 -26.84
C GLY A 177 27.14 8.04 -26.82
N ARG A 178 26.82 8.70 -25.71
CA ARG A 178 26.89 10.16 -25.57
C ARG A 178 28.22 10.59 -24.98
N ASP A 179 28.81 11.64 -25.56
CA ASP A 179 30.00 12.29 -24.99
C ASP A 179 29.68 13.03 -23.67
N THR A 180 28.43 13.48 -23.52
CA THR A 180 27.92 14.15 -22.32
C THR A 180 26.66 13.43 -21.86
N PRO A 181 26.66 12.88 -20.62
CA PRO A 181 25.50 12.23 -20.05
C PRO A 181 24.26 13.13 -20.03
N LEU A 182 23.08 12.55 -20.17
CA LEU A 182 21.80 13.22 -19.98
C LEU A 182 21.49 13.33 -18.49
N THR A 183 20.91 14.44 -18.07
CA THR A 183 20.51 14.62 -16.68
C THR A 183 19.15 13.97 -16.40
N PHE A 184 19.08 13.12 -15.39
CA PHE A 184 17.85 12.51 -14.88
C PHE A 184 17.48 13.09 -13.52
N GLY A 185 16.24 13.52 -13.33
CA GLY A 185 15.77 14.06 -12.04
C GLY A 185 15.20 12.97 -11.13
N GLY A 186 15.82 12.71 -9.99
CA GLY A 186 15.39 11.72 -8.99
C GLY A 186 14.81 12.33 -7.71
N ILE A 187 13.92 11.62 -7.03
CA ILE A 187 13.60 11.82 -5.61
C ILE A 187 14.74 11.21 -4.78
N SER A 188 14.92 9.89 -4.90
CA SER A 188 15.82 9.09 -4.07
C SER A 188 16.21 7.81 -4.79
N ALA A 189 17.51 7.49 -4.77
CA ALA A 189 18.04 6.25 -5.34
C ALA A 189 17.57 4.99 -4.59
N THR A 190 17.16 5.12 -3.33
CA THR A 190 16.69 3.99 -2.48
C THR A 190 15.16 3.93 -2.40
N GLY A 191 14.46 4.58 -3.34
CA GLY A 191 13.02 4.56 -3.46
C GLY A 191 12.56 4.00 -4.81
N LEU A 192 11.39 4.46 -5.27
CA LEU A 192 10.80 3.99 -6.54
C LEU A 192 11.70 4.26 -7.76
N ASP A 193 12.57 5.28 -7.71
CA ASP A 193 13.48 5.60 -8.82
C ASP A 193 14.46 4.46 -9.11
N LEU A 194 14.74 3.59 -8.13
CA LEU A 194 15.71 2.50 -8.25
C LEU A 194 15.45 1.62 -9.48
N THR A 195 14.20 1.26 -9.76
CA THR A 195 13.83 0.44 -10.92
C THR A 195 14.19 1.13 -12.24
N THR A 196 14.03 2.45 -12.31
CA THR A 196 14.42 3.26 -13.49
C THR A 196 15.93 3.38 -13.59
N LEU A 197 16.65 3.52 -12.48
CA LEU A 197 18.12 3.54 -12.46
C LEU A 197 18.70 2.21 -12.95
N VAL A 198 18.16 1.07 -12.49
CA VAL A 198 18.55 -0.25 -13.00
C VAL A 198 18.17 -0.41 -14.47
N ALA A 199 17.02 0.11 -14.91
CA ALA A 199 16.64 0.10 -16.32
C ALA A 199 17.62 0.89 -17.19
N PHE A 200 18.10 2.05 -16.71
CA PHE A 200 19.14 2.83 -17.41
C PHE A 200 20.46 2.08 -17.49
N ASP A 201 20.90 1.44 -16.40
CA ASP A 201 22.14 0.65 -16.42
C ASP A 201 22.02 -0.56 -17.34
N LEU A 202 20.88 -1.26 -17.32
CA LEU A 202 20.58 -2.40 -18.20
C LEU A 202 20.75 -2.06 -19.68
N ILE A 203 20.22 -0.91 -20.12
CA ILE A 203 20.32 -0.48 -21.54
C ILE A 203 21.63 0.27 -21.85
N GLY A 204 22.51 0.45 -20.85
CA GLY A 204 23.77 1.18 -20.99
C GLY A 204 23.59 2.69 -21.22
N ALA A 205 22.52 3.29 -20.70
CA ALA A 205 22.24 4.70 -20.87
C ALA A 205 23.29 5.59 -20.18
N ASP A 206 23.71 6.65 -20.88
CA ASP A 206 24.66 7.65 -20.39
C ASP A 206 23.90 8.71 -19.58
N ILE A 207 23.69 8.43 -18.29
CA ILE A 207 22.87 9.25 -17.39
C ILE A 207 23.67 9.81 -16.21
N GLU A 208 23.43 11.08 -15.88
CA GLU A 208 23.78 11.69 -14.60
C GLU A 208 22.49 11.91 -13.78
N ALA A 209 22.34 11.20 -12.66
CA ALA A 209 21.15 11.31 -11.82
C ALA A 209 21.31 12.43 -10.78
N ILE A 210 20.32 13.33 -10.70
CA ILE A 210 20.26 14.45 -9.77
C ILE A 210 19.10 14.19 -8.79
N PHE A 211 19.44 13.79 -7.57
CA PHE A 211 18.46 13.45 -6.52
C PHE A 211 18.07 14.65 -5.64
N GLY A 212 17.05 14.47 -4.80
CA GLY A 212 16.61 15.46 -3.80
C GLY A 212 15.38 16.26 -4.20
N PHE A 213 14.74 15.96 -5.33
CA PHE A 213 13.45 16.56 -5.66
C PHE A 213 12.36 16.06 -4.72
N GLU A 214 11.46 16.95 -4.29
CA GLU A 214 10.36 16.62 -3.36
C GLU A 214 9.23 15.77 -3.98
N GLY A 215 9.31 15.47 -5.27
CA GLY A 215 8.30 14.67 -5.98
C GLY A 215 8.46 14.72 -7.50
N ARG A 216 7.60 14.00 -8.23
CA ARG A 216 7.61 13.93 -9.71
C ARG A 216 7.10 15.19 -10.39
N GLY A 217 6.15 15.92 -9.80
CA GLY A 217 5.73 17.22 -10.33
C GLY A 217 6.88 18.24 -10.42
N PRO A 218 7.66 18.46 -9.35
CA PRO A 218 8.87 19.29 -9.40
C PRO A 218 9.90 18.88 -10.46
N VAL A 219 10.15 17.58 -10.67
CA VAL A 219 11.05 17.13 -11.74
C VAL A 219 10.48 17.42 -13.12
N ASN A 220 9.21 17.12 -13.35
CA ASN A 220 8.55 17.44 -14.61
C ASN A 220 8.65 18.95 -14.94
N LEU A 221 8.48 19.82 -13.94
CA LEU A 221 8.70 21.26 -14.09
C LEU A 221 10.16 21.61 -14.42
N ALA A 222 11.14 20.93 -13.84
CA ALA A 222 12.55 21.10 -14.16
C ALA A 222 12.87 20.67 -15.60
N VAL A 223 12.23 19.59 -16.09
CA VAL A 223 12.31 19.18 -17.50
C VAL A 223 11.71 20.26 -18.42
N GLN A 224 10.53 20.79 -18.09
CA GLN A 224 9.92 21.88 -18.85
C GLN A 224 10.81 23.15 -18.89
N ARG A 225 11.60 23.38 -17.85
CA ARG A 225 12.57 24.50 -17.76
C ARG A 225 13.92 24.21 -18.44
N GLY A 226 14.16 22.97 -18.84
CA GLY A 226 15.43 22.51 -19.41
C GLY A 226 16.57 22.38 -18.39
N GLU A 227 16.23 22.28 -17.10
CA GLU A 227 17.19 22.00 -16.01
C GLU A 227 17.52 20.51 -15.90
N ILE A 228 16.60 19.66 -16.40
CA ILE A 228 16.69 18.20 -16.43
C ILE A 228 16.33 17.72 -17.85
N ASP A 229 16.97 16.66 -18.33
CA ASP A 229 16.72 16.11 -19.67
C ASP A 229 15.72 14.95 -19.66
N LEU A 230 15.73 14.14 -18.60
CA LEU A 230 14.94 12.92 -18.44
C LEU A 230 14.15 12.89 -17.12
N ASP A 231 12.96 12.35 -17.21
CA ASP A 231 12.10 12.04 -16.07
C ASP A 231 11.26 10.80 -16.41
N TYR A 232 10.63 10.21 -15.41
CA TYR A 232 9.53 9.28 -15.62
C TYR A 232 8.29 9.78 -14.89
N GLN A 233 7.12 9.53 -15.46
CA GLN A 233 5.86 9.74 -14.75
C GLN A 233 5.12 8.42 -14.63
N THR A 234 4.51 8.22 -13.47
CA THR A 234 3.61 7.09 -13.28
C THR A 234 2.34 7.27 -14.10
N THR A 235 1.64 6.18 -14.40
CA THR A 235 0.45 6.17 -15.26
C THR A 235 -0.59 7.22 -14.86
N SER A 236 -0.83 7.39 -13.56
CA SER A 236 -1.79 8.37 -13.03
C SER A 236 -1.40 9.82 -13.32
N ALA A 237 -0.11 10.12 -13.40
CA ALA A 237 0.41 11.47 -13.63
C ALA A 237 0.68 11.77 -15.11
N TRP A 238 0.82 10.74 -15.95
CA TRP A 238 1.21 10.89 -17.36
C TRP A 238 0.28 11.82 -18.16
N GLY A 239 -1.03 11.57 -18.09
CA GLY A 239 -2.04 12.34 -18.83
C GLY A 239 -1.95 13.85 -18.59
N PRO A 240 -2.02 14.33 -17.34
CA PRO A 240 -1.92 15.76 -17.06
C PRO A 240 -0.49 16.33 -17.18
N ALA A 241 0.56 15.55 -16.86
CA ALA A 241 1.92 16.09 -16.73
C ALA A 241 2.78 15.97 -18.01
N VAL A 242 2.55 14.97 -18.87
CA VAL A 242 3.46 14.66 -19.99
C VAL A 242 2.75 14.66 -21.34
N ALA A 243 1.49 14.18 -21.42
CA ALA A 243 0.78 14.14 -22.69
C ALA A 243 0.71 15.50 -23.44
N PRO A 244 0.56 16.66 -22.77
CA PRO A 244 0.65 17.96 -23.43
C PRO A 244 2.02 18.24 -24.06
N MET A 245 3.10 17.87 -23.36
CA MET A 245 4.49 18.05 -23.83
C MET A 245 4.81 17.14 -25.02
N VAL A 246 4.19 15.95 -25.07
CA VAL A 246 4.31 15.06 -26.24
C VAL A 246 3.52 15.63 -27.41
N ALA A 247 2.31 16.13 -27.16
CA ALA A 247 1.44 16.71 -28.20
C ALA A 247 2.03 17.97 -28.84
N ASP A 248 2.77 18.78 -28.09
CA ASP A 248 3.47 19.96 -28.61
C ASP A 248 4.91 19.68 -29.12
N GLY A 249 5.39 18.44 -28.97
CA GLY A 249 6.69 18.00 -29.44
C GLY A 249 7.88 18.44 -28.58
N SER A 250 7.65 18.97 -27.38
CA SER A 250 8.72 19.30 -26.43
C SER A 250 9.26 18.08 -25.67
N ALA A 251 8.54 16.96 -25.68
CA ALA A 251 8.96 15.70 -25.07
C ALA A 251 8.65 14.49 -25.95
N VAL A 252 9.44 13.42 -25.76
CA VAL A 252 9.25 12.12 -26.43
C VAL A 252 9.18 11.00 -25.39
N PRO A 253 8.15 10.14 -25.41
CA PRO A 253 8.12 8.90 -24.63
C PRO A 253 9.18 7.93 -25.18
N LEU A 254 10.03 7.39 -24.31
CA LEU A 254 11.19 6.58 -24.72
C LEU A 254 10.96 5.10 -24.43
N MET A 255 10.52 4.79 -23.21
CA MET A 255 10.29 3.43 -22.77
C MET A 255 9.31 3.39 -21.60
N ALA A 256 8.41 2.41 -21.64
CA ALA A 256 7.64 2.01 -20.48
C ALA A 256 8.46 1.04 -19.63
N LEU A 257 8.31 1.11 -18.31
CA LEU A 257 8.90 0.09 -17.44
C LEU A 257 8.22 -1.28 -17.59
N GLY A 258 7.06 -1.36 -18.26
CA GLY A 258 6.37 -2.63 -18.52
C GLY A 258 5.63 -3.19 -17.30
N GLN A 259 5.19 -4.44 -17.41
CA GLN A 259 4.52 -5.20 -16.36
C GLN A 259 5.01 -6.66 -16.38
N LEU A 260 4.89 -7.38 -15.27
CA LEU A 260 5.05 -8.84 -15.28
C LEU A 260 3.74 -9.53 -15.64
N ASP A 261 3.79 -10.48 -16.57
CA ASP A 261 2.69 -11.40 -16.81
C ASP A 261 2.67 -12.54 -15.76
N ALA A 262 1.72 -13.48 -15.89
CA ALA A 262 1.56 -14.59 -14.96
C ALA A 262 2.77 -15.55 -14.92
N ASP A 263 3.58 -15.58 -15.97
CA ASP A 263 4.80 -16.38 -16.06
C ASP A 263 6.04 -15.58 -15.62
N GLY A 264 5.85 -14.34 -15.15
CA GLY A 264 6.93 -13.46 -14.70
C GLY A 264 7.73 -12.82 -15.83
N ARG A 265 7.22 -12.82 -17.07
CA ARG A 265 7.87 -12.16 -18.21
C ARG A 265 7.51 -10.68 -18.27
N VAL A 266 8.49 -9.85 -18.65
CA VAL A 266 8.24 -8.43 -18.92
C VAL A 266 7.41 -8.29 -20.19
N VAL A 267 6.21 -7.73 -20.04
CA VAL A 267 5.27 -7.43 -21.12
C VAL A 267 4.97 -5.94 -21.19
N ARG A 268 4.42 -5.49 -22.32
CA ARG A 268 3.99 -4.09 -22.47
C ARG A 268 2.97 -3.71 -21.41
N ASP A 269 3.08 -2.46 -20.95
CA ASP A 269 2.09 -1.91 -20.03
C ASP A 269 0.75 -1.73 -20.77
N PRO A 270 -0.37 -2.26 -20.24
CA PRO A 270 -1.67 -2.15 -20.89
C PRO A 270 -2.15 -0.69 -21.07
N ASN A 271 -1.66 0.25 -20.25
CA ASN A 271 -1.97 1.68 -20.38
C ASN A 271 -1.07 2.41 -21.39
N PHE A 272 0.03 1.77 -21.82
CA PHE A 272 0.97 2.32 -22.79
C PHE A 272 1.35 1.28 -23.86
N PRO A 273 0.37 0.71 -24.59
CA PRO A 273 0.62 -0.40 -25.51
C PRO A 273 1.52 -0.01 -26.69
N ASP A 274 1.61 1.27 -27.02
CA ASP A 274 2.41 1.78 -28.14
C ASP A 274 3.85 2.14 -27.73
N VAL A 275 4.16 2.24 -26.44
CA VAL A 275 5.50 2.55 -25.93
C VAL A 275 6.26 1.24 -25.71
N PRO A 276 7.50 1.08 -26.23
CA PRO A 276 8.28 -0.14 -26.01
C PRO A 276 8.66 -0.29 -24.54
N THR A 277 8.78 -1.53 -24.08
CA THR A 277 9.34 -1.85 -22.77
C THR A 277 10.85 -1.63 -22.74
N VAL A 278 11.44 -1.56 -21.53
CA VAL A 278 12.90 -1.57 -21.36
C VAL A 278 13.54 -2.78 -22.03
N ALA A 279 12.91 -3.95 -21.96
CA ALA A 279 13.41 -5.17 -22.60
C ALA A 279 13.41 -5.07 -24.14
N GLU A 280 12.36 -4.50 -24.73
CA GLU A 280 12.30 -4.24 -26.18
C GLU A 280 13.31 -3.17 -26.61
N VAL A 281 13.55 -2.14 -25.79
CA VAL A 281 14.59 -1.13 -26.05
C VAL A 281 15.97 -1.76 -25.98
N TYR A 282 16.26 -2.59 -24.97
CA TYR A 282 17.51 -3.35 -24.90
C TYR A 282 17.74 -4.17 -26.18
N GLU A 283 16.74 -4.93 -26.63
CA GLU A 283 16.86 -5.75 -27.83
C GLU A 283 17.10 -4.88 -29.09
N GLN A 284 16.48 -3.70 -29.18
CA GLN A 284 16.74 -2.75 -30.27
C GLN A 284 18.18 -2.24 -30.28
N LEU A 285 18.77 -1.99 -29.11
CA LEU A 285 20.13 -1.45 -28.98
C LEU A 285 21.21 -2.52 -29.14
N HIS A 286 20.97 -3.74 -28.65
CA HIS A 286 21.98 -4.79 -28.54
C HIS A 286 21.77 -5.95 -29.53
N GLY A 287 20.60 -6.04 -30.17
CA GLY A 287 20.27 -7.07 -31.16
C GLY A 287 19.93 -8.45 -30.57
N THR A 288 19.84 -8.56 -29.24
CA THR A 288 19.47 -9.78 -28.51
C THR A 288 18.59 -9.44 -27.32
N ALA A 289 17.74 -10.36 -26.90
CA ALA A 289 16.97 -10.21 -25.66
C ALA A 289 17.90 -10.00 -24.45
N PRO A 290 17.49 -9.22 -23.43
CA PRO A 290 18.26 -9.07 -22.20
C PRO A 290 18.26 -10.38 -21.41
N GLU A 291 19.42 -10.69 -20.84
CA GLU A 291 19.64 -11.86 -19.97
C GLU A 291 20.65 -11.48 -18.88
N GLY A 292 20.75 -12.30 -17.83
CA GLY A 292 21.75 -12.15 -16.79
C GLY A 292 21.31 -11.27 -15.61
N GLU A 293 22.25 -11.06 -14.69
CA GLU A 293 22.03 -10.49 -13.35
C GLU A 293 21.32 -9.13 -13.37
N VAL A 294 21.73 -8.22 -14.25
CA VAL A 294 21.11 -6.88 -14.35
C VAL A 294 19.65 -6.96 -14.80
N TYR A 295 19.35 -7.85 -15.74
CA TYR A 295 17.97 -8.05 -16.21
C TYR A 295 17.10 -8.69 -15.14
N GLU A 296 17.63 -9.67 -14.40
CA GLU A 296 16.92 -10.29 -13.28
C GLU A 296 16.66 -9.29 -12.14
N ALA A 297 17.63 -8.42 -11.83
CA ALA A 297 17.45 -7.33 -10.88
C ALA A 297 16.36 -6.35 -11.33
N TYR A 298 16.38 -5.93 -12.60
CA TYR A 298 15.33 -5.08 -13.17
C TYR A 298 13.95 -5.77 -13.10
N ARG A 299 13.85 -7.05 -13.50
CA ARG A 299 12.62 -7.82 -13.51
C ARG A 299 12.03 -8.00 -12.10
N GLY A 300 12.87 -8.31 -11.11
CA GLY A 300 12.48 -8.41 -9.71
C GLY A 300 11.97 -7.07 -9.15
N LEU A 301 12.73 -6.00 -9.36
CA LEU A 301 12.32 -4.64 -8.98
C LEU A 301 11.01 -4.23 -9.68
N LEU A 302 10.85 -4.50 -10.96
CA LEU A 302 9.62 -4.22 -11.71
C LEU A 302 8.41 -4.92 -11.08
N GLY A 303 8.54 -6.21 -10.77
CA GLY A 303 7.49 -6.98 -10.11
C GLY A 303 7.09 -6.39 -8.76
N ALA A 304 8.07 -6.06 -7.94
CA ALA A 304 7.87 -5.62 -6.57
C ALA A 304 7.42 -4.15 -6.47
N THR A 305 7.92 -3.25 -7.34
CA THR A 305 7.67 -1.80 -7.25
C THR A 305 6.65 -1.27 -8.25
N TYR A 306 6.27 -2.03 -9.28
CA TYR A 306 5.27 -1.62 -10.27
C TYR A 306 4.12 -2.60 -10.40
N THR A 307 4.38 -3.88 -10.73
CA THR A 307 3.29 -4.84 -11.01
C THR A 307 2.46 -5.20 -9.77
N TYR A 308 3.12 -5.39 -8.62
CA TYR A 308 2.47 -5.70 -7.34
C TYR A 308 2.80 -4.66 -6.27
N GLN A 309 2.90 -3.40 -6.68
CA GLN A 309 3.36 -2.30 -5.83
C GLN A 309 2.48 -2.07 -4.60
N LYS A 310 1.18 -1.89 -4.81
CA LYS A 310 0.22 -1.62 -3.74
C LYS A 310 -0.52 -2.89 -3.43
N ALA A 311 -0.23 -3.48 -2.29
CA ALA A 311 -0.88 -4.69 -1.84
C ALA A 311 -1.41 -4.54 -0.42
N MET A 312 -2.39 -5.37 -0.09
CA MET A 312 -2.90 -5.53 1.26
C MET A 312 -2.43 -6.86 1.82
N TRP A 313 -1.94 -6.86 3.04
CA TRP A 313 -1.25 -7.99 3.65
C TRP A 313 -1.81 -8.28 5.03
N VAL A 314 -1.84 -9.56 5.40
CA VAL A 314 -2.12 -10.01 6.76
C VAL A 314 -0.94 -10.83 7.30
N PRO A 315 -0.78 -10.97 8.63
CA PRO A 315 0.24 -11.83 9.22
C PRO A 315 0.19 -13.28 8.66
N ALA A 316 1.33 -13.94 8.48
CA ALA A 316 1.38 -15.30 7.93
C ALA A 316 0.64 -16.36 8.77
N ASP A 317 0.51 -16.14 10.07
CA ASP A 317 -0.24 -17.00 10.99
C ASP A 317 -1.75 -16.75 10.99
N THR A 318 -2.23 -15.84 10.14
CA THR A 318 -3.68 -15.60 9.94
C THR A 318 -4.39 -16.90 9.53
N PRO A 319 -5.51 -17.28 10.20
CA PRO A 319 -6.25 -18.48 9.87
C PRO A 319 -6.58 -18.58 8.38
N ALA A 320 -6.34 -19.74 7.79
CA ALA A 320 -6.55 -19.96 6.35
C ALA A 320 -7.98 -19.62 5.88
N GLU A 321 -8.99 -19.81 6.73
CA GLU A 321 -10.38 -19.45 6.45
C GLU A 321 -10.59 -17.93 6.40
N ALA A 322 -9.93 -17.17 7.27
CA ALA A 322 -9.96 -15.71 7.25
C ALA A 322 -9.27 -15.17 5.98
N VAL A 323 -8.08 -15.71 5.65
CA VAL A 323 -7.37 -15.38 4.39
C VAL A 323 -8.23 -15.68 3.17
N ALA A 324 -8.85 -16.87 3.13
CA ALA A 324 -9.73 -17.27 2.02
C ALA A 324 -10.94 -16.35 1.89
N THR A 325 -11.52 -15.91 3.01
CA THR A 325 -12.64 -14.95 3.04
C THR A 325 -12.20 -13.60 2.48
N LEU A 326 -11.09 -13.06 2.97
CA LEU A 326 -10.52 -11.79 2.51
C LEU A 326 -10.22 -11.81 1.00
N ARG A 327 -9.58 -12.88 0.49
CA ARG A 327 -9.25 -13.01 -0.94
C ARG A 327 -10.50 -13.18 -1.81
N THR A 328 -11.46 -13.98 -1.37
CA THR A 328 -12.73 -14.15 -2.10
C THR A 328 -13.51 -12.83 -2.15
N SER A 329 -13.52 -12.06 -1.07
CA SER A 329 -14.14 -10.74 -1.02
C SER A 329 -13.41 -9.73 -1.91
N ALA A 330 -12.08 -9.74 -1.91
CA ALA A 330 -11.26 -8.90 -2.78
C ALA A 330 -11.46 -9.22 -4.27
N ASP A 331 -11.57 -10.50 -4.65
CA ASP A 331 -11.87 -10.93 -6.03
C ASP A 331 -13.27 -10.47 -6.49
N ARG A 332 -14.27 -10.60 -5.60
CA ARG A 332 -15.61 -10.04 -5.83
C ARG A 332 -15.58 -8.52 -5.99
N LEU A 333 -14.80 -7.82 -5.19
CA LEU A 333 -14.62 -6.37 -5.33
C LEU A 333 -14.01 -6.02 -6.69
N GLY A 334 -12.96 -6.73 -7.09
CA GLY A 334 -12.28 -6.55 -8.37
C GLY A 334 -13.18 -6.82 -9.58
N THR A 335 -14.25 -7.61 -9.44
CA THR A 335 -15.22 -7.89 -10.51
C THR A 335 -16.51 -7.09 -10.41
N ASP A 336 -16.69 -6.25 -9.37
CA ASP A 336 -17.88 -5.43 -9.15
C ASP A 336 -17.92 -4.23 -10.12
N PRO A 337 -18.95 -4.10 -10.98
CA PRO A 337 -19.04 -2.99 -11.94
C PRO A 337 -19.13 -1.59 -11.32
N THR A 338 -19.72 -1.48 -10.12
CA THR A 338 -19.83 -0.22 -9.37
C THR A 338 -18.47 0.19 -8.84
N PHE A 339 -17.69 -0.76 -8.33
CA PHE A 339 -16.31 -0.51 -7.93
C PHE A 339 -15.48 -0.09 -9.15
N GLN A 340 -15.54 -0.85 -10.25
CA GLN A 340 -14.76 -0.58 -11.46
C GLN A 340 -15.01 0.81 -12.06
N THR A 341 -16.25 1.30 -12.00
CA THR A 341 -16.60 2.65 -12.50
C THR A 341 -15.82 3.76 -11.79
N GLU A 342 -15.54 3.60 -10.49
CA GLU A 342 -14.77 4.57 -9.71
C GLU A 342 -13.28 4.21 -9.63
N ALA A 343 -12.94 2.93 -9.79
CA ALA A 343 -11.60 2.39 -9.67
C ALA A 343 -10.64 2.98 -10.71
N ASP A 344 -11.09 3.26 -11.94
CA ASP A 344 -10.23 3.84 -12.97
C ASP A 344 -9.50 5.10 -12.51
N LYS A 345 -10.17 5.96 -11.73
CA LYS A 345 -9.61 7.21 -11.22
C LYS A 345 -8.55 7.01 -10.13
N VAL A 346 -8.63 5.90 -9.40
CA VAL A 346 -7.81 5.64 -8.20
C VAL A 346 -6.71 4.61 -8.46
N LEU A 347 -7.03 3.57 -9.24
CA LEU A 347 -6.16 2.46 -9.61
C LEU A 347 -5.41 2.73 -10.91
N GLY A 348 -5.75 3.79 -11.64
CA GLY A 348 -5.01 4.21 -12.84
C GLY A 348 -5.12 3.22 -14.00
N GLY A 349 -6.28 2.56 -14.15
CA GLY A 349 -6.54 1.58 -15.22
C GLY A 349 -5.94 0.19 -14.98
N TYR A 350 -5.29 -0.05 -13.84
CA TYR A 350 -4.80 -1.38 -13.48
C TYR A 350 -5.85 -2.19 -12.72
N PRO A 351 -5.97 -3.49 -12.98
CA PRO A 351 -6.90 -4.33 -12.26
C PRO A 351 -6.50 -4.46 -10.79
N LEU A 352 -7.50 -4.66 -9.93
CA LEU A 352 -7.31 -5.19 -8.59
C LEU A 352 -7.19 -6.71 -8.70
N VAL A 353 -6.04 -7.26 -8.33
CA VAL A 353 -5.71 -8.68 -8.46
C VAL A 353 -5.88 -9.35 -7.10
N ALA A 354 -6.76 -10.36 -7.04
CA ALA A 354 -7.04 -11.12 -5.82
C ALA A 354 -7.35 -12.60 -6.08
N ASP A 355 -7.10 -13.07 -7.30
CA ASP A 355 -7.33 -14.46 -7.70
C ASP A 355 -6.48 -15.46 -6.90
N ALA A 356 -6.78 -16.75 -7.07
CA ALA A 356 -6.13 -17.84 -6.33
C ALA A 356 -4.60 -17.87 -6.48
N ASP A 357 -4.08 -17.43 -7.64
CA ASP A 357 -2.66 -17.48 -7.97
C ASP A 357 -1.90 -16.20 -7.56
N LEU A 358 -2.58 -15.21 -6.96
CA LEU A 358 -1.95 -13.96 -6.48
C LEU A 358 -0.73 -14.25 -5.61
N ASP A 359 -0.88 -15.08 -4.57
CA ASP A 359 0.20 -15.34 -3.60
C ASP A 359 1.46 -15.92 -4.26
N GLY A 360 1.30 -16.88 -5.18
CA GLY A 360 2.43 -17.42 -5.94
C GLY A 360 3.13 -16.36 -6.78
N ARG A 361 2.37 -15.51 -7.46
CA ARG A 361 2.93 -14.44 -8.31
C ARG A 361 3.60 -13.33 -7.51
N VAL A 362 2.98 -12.91 -6.40
CA VAL A 362 3.54 -11.90 -5.49
C VAL A 362 4.83 -12.43 -4.86
N ARG A 363 4.85 -13.67 -4.35
CA ARG A 363 6.07 -14.28 -3.81
C ARG A 363 7.18 -14.39 -4.86
N ALA A 364 6.85 -14.80 -6.08
CA ALA A 364 7.83 -14.86 -7.17
C ALA A 364 8.40 -13.47 -7.50
N ALA A 365 7.56 -12.43 -7.53
CA ALA A 365 7.97 -11.06 -7.79
C ALA A 365 8.75 -10.42 -6.63
N TYR A 366 8.45 -10.82 -5.39
CA TYR A 366 9.12 -10.32 -4.19
C TYR A 366 10.38 -11.14 -3.87
N THR A 367 10.66 -12.22 -4.60
CA THR A 367 11.94 -12.92 -4.48
C THR A 367 13.01 -12.13 -5.23
N VAL A 368 13.87 -11.44 -4.49
CA VAL A 368 15.09 -10.83 -5.04
C VAL A 368 16.26 -11.74 -4.74
N ASP A 369 16.83 -12.33 -5.78
CA ASP A 369 18.02 -13.18 -5.69
C ASP A 369 19.18 -12.42 -5.02
N ASP A 370 19.99 -13.13 -4.22
CA ASP A 370 21.12 -12.52 -3.50
C ASP A 370 22.11 -11.83 -4.44
N ASP A 371 22.32 -12.39 -5.64
CA ASP A 371 23.18 -11.79 -6.67
C ASP A 371 22.53 -10.50 -7.20
N ALA A 372 21.23 -10.53 -7.53
CA ALA A 372 20.50 -9.34 -7.97
C ALA A 372 20.51 -8.23 -6.91
N ARG A 373 20.37 -8.59 -5.62
CA ARG A 373 20.50 -7.64 -4.51
C ARG A 373 21.91 -7.07 -4.41
N ALA A 374 22.93 -7.93 -4.47
CA ALA A 374 24.33 -7.51 -4.42
C ALA A 374 24.68 -6.55 -5.56
N TYR A 375 24.20 -6.83 -6.77
CA TYR A 375 24.31 -5.93 -7.92
C TYR A 375 23.67 -4.58 -7.65
N VAL A 376 22.43 -4.55 -7.16
CA VAL A 376 21.71 -3.29 -6.86
C VAL A 376 22.46 -2.46 -5.82
N ILE A 377 22.95 -3.09 -4.74
CA ILE A 377 23.74 -2.40 -3.71
C ILE A 377 25.06 -1.87 -4.29
N ALA A 378 25.74 -2.65 -5.13
CA ALA A 378 26.95 -2.21 -5.80
C ALA A 378 26.68 -1.03 -6.75
N LEU A 379 25.59 -1.06 -7.51
CA LEU A 379 25.16 0.03 -8.38
C LEU A 379 24.94 1.32 -7.58
N LEU A 380 24.20 1.25 -6.48
CA LEU A 380 23.96 2.38 -5.58
C LEU A 380 25.26 3.01 -5.07
N ARG A 381 26.20 2.19 -4.61
CA ARG A 381 27.50 2.65 -4.11
C ARG A 381 28.37 3.23 -5.22
N ASP A 382 28.55 2.48 -6.30
CA ASP A 382 29.61 2.73 -7.29
C ASP A 382 29.19 3.80 -8.32
N ARG A 383 27.90 3.88 -8.67
CA ARG A 383 27.38 4.85 -9.66
C ARG A 383 26.72 6.06 -9.02
N TYR A 384 26.06 5.88 -7.87
CA TYR A 384 25.26 6.93 -7.25
C TYR A 384 25.81 7.45 -5.91
N GLY A 385 26.91 6.86 -5.40
CA GLY A 385 27.56 7.30 -4.16
C GLY A 385 26.67 7.12 -2.92
N VAL A 386 25.73 6.17 -2.98
CA VAL A 386 24.81 5.87 -1.87
C VAL A 386 25.33 4.67 -1.10
N GLU A 387 25.66 4.88 0.18
CA GLU A 387 25.99 3.82 1.12
C GLU A 387 24.74 3.46 1.93
N LEU A 388 24.51 2.16 2.10
CA LEU A 388 23.46 1.62 2.96
C LEU A 388 24.11 1.21 4.29
N ASP A 389 23.53 1.64 5.41
CA ASP A 389 24.04 1.42 6.76
C ASP A 389 23.69 0.05 7.35
#